data_AF-A0A9D7XG73-F1
#
_entry.id   AF-A0A9D7XG73-F1
#
_cell.length_a   1.000
_cell.length_b   1.000
_cell.length_c   1.000
_cell.angle_alpha   90.00
_cell.angle_beta   90.00
_cell.angle_gamma   90.00
#
_symmetry.space_group_name_H-M   'P 1'
#
loop_
_entity.id
_entity.type
_entity.pdbx_description
1 polymer ?
#
loop_
_entity_poly.entity_id
_entity_poly.type
_entity_poly.pdbx_seq_one_letter_code
_entity_poly.pdbx_strand_id
1 'polypeptide(L)'
;MFNKSFITILVAVALHQHSYAQTDTTLTVVPAENVTIATDQNALWKSGKAKYPAKPKNMWEGGIHFGHFLIDGDVDPRQPLAGFGCGLHLRRAVHYAFSIRLDALYGLTKGLETQPYGSSLEPEPFYKEPDGELRDVFNGYNRNNPWFPSYKTHYFNASIQGVLNIGNLLFHKESNKWNWYLVLGISGDHNITKLDLRDGSGNIYSNLLGQINYSQLDFNTRQGRKDIKAGLRGVYDGTYETTAYKKRGIFRIGDDINVHFGFNAAVGVSRKINKRFNISLEHELISSDNDYLDGIHWRTDVDQTNNNDIGHYTNLRLGINLGNFKKKVEPLYWINPLDAVFSDIAELKQRPKFDLNDSDQDGVIDLLDQEQETPAGAPVDTRGITLDSDNDGQADYKDEEPYSAPGYPVNEKGIAQIPVQPKITEDDVNRIVDQKMGAAGIGGPGGSGGSGGPGGNAAGKNGCCNPDWFLPMVHFNLDEYCVKPQYYTQLHHVATVMLSHPDLKVTAFGHTDVRNSNGYNNVLSYNRAKASIEYLVSNYNIPRERFVLMYGGEQSPFGKDASNHYINRRVEFRVSKPEDTDMARPEGPEAGDCHKKRMRKTGKVKTDNGTDEDKKSGY
;
A
#
# COMPACT_ATOMS: atom_id res chain seq x y z
N MET A 1 -3.23 -35.15 52.47
CA MET A 1 -4.22 -34.05 52.31
C MET A 1 -3.49 -32.86 51.71
N PHE A 2 -4.12 -32.17 50.74
CA PHE A 2 -3.66 -31.02 49.94
C PHE A 2 -2.55 -31.28 48.90
N ASN A 3 -2.72 -31.01 47.60
CA ASN A 3 -3.93 -30.85 46.80
C ASN A 3 -3.54 -31.05 45.32
N LYS A 4 -4.21 -31.96 44.61
CA LYS A 4 -3.98 -32.32 43.19
C LYS A 4 -4.47 -31.26 42.18
N SER A 5 -4.55 -29.99 42.58
CA SER A 5 -5.26 -28.94 41.82
C SER A 5 -4.38 -28.04 40.95
N PHE A 6 -3.06 -28.29 40.85
CA PHE A 6 -2.15 -27.44 40.06
C PHE A 6 -1.82 -27.97 38.66
N ILE A 7 -2.15 -29.23 38.35
CA ILE A 7 -1.79 -29.87 37.06
C ILE A 7 -2.95 -29.84 36.04
N THR A 8 -4.15 -29.42 36.45
CA THR A 8 -5.34 -29.41 35.57
C THR A 8 -5.55 -28.10 34.81
N ILE A 9 -4.75 -27.05 35.08
CA ILE A 9 -4.93 -25.72 34.45
C ILE A 9 -4.22 -25.61 33.09
N LEU A 10 -3.29 -26.51 32.75
CA LEU A 10 -2.52 -26.43 31.49
C LEU A 10 -3.10 -27.26 30.34
N VAL A 11 -4.15 -28.05 30.56
CA VAL A 11 -4.77 -28.93 29.53
C VAL A 11 -6.23 -28.56 29.24
N ALA A 12 -6.85 -27.66 30.02
CA ALA A 12 -8.26 -27.28 29.86
C ALA A 12 -8.53 -26.09 28.91
N VAL A 13 -7.51 -25.53 28.23
CA VAL A 13 -7.68 -24.42 27.26
C VAL A 13 -7.85 -24.93 25.81
N ALA A 14 -7.80 -26.24 25.57
CA ALA A 14 -7.84 -26.81 24.22
C ALA A 14 -9.24 -27.23 23.69
N LEU A 15 -10.30 -27.17 24.49
CA LEU A 15 -11.63 -27.64 24.07
C LEU A 15 -12.73 -26.74 24.63
N HIS A 16 -13.05 -25.65 23.93
CA HIS A 16 -14.40 -25.09 23.86
C HIS A 16 -14.59 -24.53 22.46
N GLN A 17 -15.40 -25.25 21.66
CA GLN A 17 -15.99 -24.75 20.44
C GLN A 17 -16.88 -23.55 20.79
N HIS A 18 -16.66 -22.40 20.16
CA HIS A 18 -17.71 -21.41 19.94
C HIS A 18 -17.54 -20.79 18.54
N SER A 19 -18.40 -21.29 17.67
CA SER A 19 -19.25 -20.58 16.70
C SER A 19 -18.69 -19.37 15.96
N TYR A 20 -18.69 -19.54 14.64
CA TYR A 20 -18.62 -18.52 13.60
C TYR A 20 -19.31 -17.20 13.98
N ALA A 21 -18.52 -16.13 14.05
CA ALA A 21 -18.96 -14.79 13.76
C ALA A 21 -18.14 -14.31 12.56
N GLN A 22 -18.71 -14.48 11.37
CA GLN A 22 -18.29 -13.84 10.13
C GLN A 22 -18.29 -12.33 10.36
N THR A 23 -17.11 -11.77 10.66
CA THR A 23 -16.89 -10.33 10.79
C THR A 23 -15.87 -9.94 9.73
N ASP A 24 -16.38 -9.35 8.64
CA ASP A 24 -15.69 -8.56 7.63
C ASP A 24 -14.20 -8.88 7.41
N THR A 25 -13.96 -9.98 6.70
CA THR A 25 -12.70 -10.22 5.99
C THR A 25 -12.67 -9.38 4.71
N THR A 26 -12.61 -8.06 4.84
CA THR A 26 -11.83 -7.25 3.91
C THR A 26 -10.54 -6.89 4.64
N LEU A 27 -9.57 -7.80 4.58
CA LEU A 27 -8.18 -7.48 4.90
C LEU A 27 -7.79 -6.35 3.94
N THR A 28 -7.79 -5.11 4.42
CA THR A 28 -7.22 -4.00 3.67
C THR A 28 -5.71 -4.23 3.61
N VAL A 29 -5.25 -4.79 2.49
CA VAL A 29 -3.83 -5.05 2.18
C VAL A 29 -3.03 -3.74 2.05
N VAL A 30 -3.72 -2.59 2.04
CA VAL A 30 -3.10 -1.27 2.12
C VAL A 30 -3.08 -0.83 3.60
N PRO A 31 -1.90 -0.69 4.23
CA PRO A 31 -1.84 -0.19 5.59
C PRO A 31 -2.55 1.16 5.66
N ALA A 32 -3.55 1.26 6.54
CA ALA A 32 -4.24 2.51 6.78
C ALA A 32 -3.21 3.62 7.08
N GLU A 33 -3.49 4.84 6.63
CA GLU A 33 -2.53 5.96 6.65
C GLU A 33 -1.91 6.18 8.04
N ASN A 34 -2.71 5.98 9.08
CA ASN A 34 -2.32 6.05 10.49
C ASN A 34 -1.30 4.97 10.95
N VAL A 35 -1.12 3.90 10.17
CA VAL A 35 -0.19 2.79 10.45
C VAL A 35 1.16 2.99 9.76
N THR A 36 1.33 4.02 8.92
CA THR A 36 2.62 4.30 8.23
C THR A 36 3.48 5.33 8.94
N ILE A 37 4.80 5.29 8.69
CA ILE A 37 5.76 6.26 9.24
C ILE A 37 5.59 7.62 8.55
N ALA A 38 5.43 7.63 7.22
CA ALA A 38 5.25 8.82 6.41
C ALA A 38 3.87 8.81 5.74
N THR A 39 2.89 9.43 6.41
CA THR A 39 1.49 9.46 5.97
C THR A 39 1.33 10.11 4.60
N ASP A 40 2.03 11.23 4.36
CA ASP A 40 1.92 12.00 3.11
C ASP A 40 2.48 11.22 1.91
N GLN A 41 3.60 10.51 2.10
CA GLN A 41 4.16 9.64 1.06
C GLN A 41 3.19 8.51 0.71
N ASN A 42 2.51 7.93 1.71
CA ASN A 42 1.52 6.88 1.48
C ASN A 42 0.30 7.40 0.69
N ALA A 43 -0.19 8.60 1.02
CA ALA A 43 -1.26 9.25 0.27
C ALA A 43 -0.85 9.58 -1.18
N LEU A 44 0.39 10.03 -1.38
CA LEU A 44 0.94 10.26 -2.72
C LEU A 44 1.09 8.96 -3.53
N TRP A 45 1.47 7.85 -2.88
CA TRP A 45 1.57 6.54 -3.53
C TRP A 45 0.20 6.02 -3.95
N LYS A 46 -0.81 6.09 -3.07
CA LYS A 46 -2.20 5.72 -3.39
C LYS A 46 -2.80 6.54 -4.53
N SER A 47 -2.41 7.80 -4.67
CA SER A 47 -2.85 8.67 -5.78
C SER A 47 -2.04 8.48 -7.07
N GLY A 48 -1.12 7.51 -7.12
CA GLY A 48 -0.25 7.25 -8.27
C GLY A 48 0.84 8.29 -8.50
N LYS A 49 1.02 9.25 -7.58
CA LYS A 49 2.00 10.34 -7.68
C LYS A 49 3.37 9.98 -7.11
N ALA A 50 3.46 8.93 -6.28
CA ALA A 50 4.72 8.42 -5.76
C ALA A 50 4.96 6.98 -6.22
N LYS A 51 6.23 6.64 -6.45
CA LYS A 51 6.64 5.31 -6.93
C LYS A 51 6.63 4.23 -5.84
N TYR A 52 6.84 4.60 -4.57
CA TYR A 52 7.03 3.65 -3.47
C TYR A 52 6.10 3.93 -2.28
N PRO A 53 5.52 2.89 -1.66
CA PRO A 53 4.71 3.04 -0.45
C PRO A 53 5.58 3.44 0.74
N ALA A 54 4.96 4.08 1.74
CA ALA A 54 5.63 4.40 2.99
C ALA A 54 5.82 3.16 3.86
N LYS A 55 6.96 3.09 4.57
CA LYS A 55 7.24 1.99 5.50
C LYS A 55 6.21 1.97 6.65
N PRO A 56 5.63 0.80 6.99
CA PRO A 56 4.67 0.71 8.07
C PRO A 56 5.36 0.75 9.45
N LYS A 57 4.66 1.31 10.43
CA LYS A 57 5.04 1.31 11.85
C LYS A 57 4.83 -0.09 12.40
N ASN A 58 5.89 -0.76 12.77
CA ASN A 58 5.86 -2.11 13.33
C ASN A 58 5.85 -2.11 14.87
N MET A 59 5.44 -3.23 15.45
CA MET A 59 5.50 -3.52 16.89
C MET A 59 6.90 -3.88 17.38
N TRP A 60 7.11 -3.76 18.69
CA TRP A 60 8.27 -4.36 19.37
C TRP A 60 7.93 -5.81 19.72
N GLU A 61 8.91 -6.69 19.77
CA GLU A 61 8.75 -8.04 20.30
C GLU A 61 9.49 -8.11 21.64
N GLY A 62 8.79 -8.42 22.71
CA GLY A 62 9.39 -8.71 24.00
C GLY A 62 9.08 -10.15 24.39
N GLY A 63 10.01 -10.86 25.00
CA GLY A 63 9.81 -12.26 25.30
C GLY A 63 10.75 -12.81 26.35
N ILE A 64 10.52 -14.09 26.65
CA ILE A 64 11.35 -14.88 27.54
C ILE A 64 11.96 -16.03 26.75
N HIS A 65 13.15 -16.46 27.16
CA HIS A 65 13.76 -17.69 26.70
C HIS A 65 14.12 -18.59 27.86
N PHE A 66 14.04 -19.89 27.61
CA PHE A 66 14.54 -20.90 28.52
C PHE A 66 15.08 -22.08 27.72
N GLY A 67 16.09 -22.74 28.24
CA GLY A 67 16.79 -23.74 27.46
C GLY A 67 17.87 -24.48 28.23
N HIS A 68 18.58 -25.31 27.48
CA HIS A 68 19.75 -26.02 27.96
C HIS A 68 20.99 -25.18 27.68
N PHE A 69 21.75 -24.89 28.74
CA PHE A 69 23.01 -24.16 28.67
C PHE A 69 24.14 -25.09 29.10
N LEU A 70 25.22 -25.12 28.33
CA LEU A 70 26.43 -25.88 28.62
C LEU A 70 27.65 -25.07 28.17
N ILE A 71 28.80 -25.33 28.78
CA ILE A 71 30.10 -24.77 28.38
C ILE A 71 30.92 -25.94 27.84
N ASP A 72 31.31 -25.87 26.57
CA ASP A 72 32.27 -26.80 25.96
C ASP A 72 33.66 -26.20 26.14
N GLY A 73 34.53 -26.93 26.83
CA GLY A 73 35.78 -26.40 27.38
C GLY A 73 36.73 -27.52 27.79
N ASP A 74 37.47 -27.32 28.87
CA ASP A 74 38.40 -28.29 29.43
C ASP A 74 37.71 -29.43 30.19
N VAL A 75 36.60 -29.12 30.85
CA VAL A 75 35.85 -30.10 31.65
C VAL A 75 34.62 -30.59 30.90
N ASP A 76 34.47 -31.91 30.75
CA ASP A 76 33.34 -32.49 30.01
C ASP A 76 31.97 -32.07 30.57
N PRO A 77 31.20 -31.25 29.84
CA PRO A 77 29.88 -30.79 30.28
C PRO A 77 28.81 -31.86 30.10
N ARG A 78 29.10 -32.99 29.43
CA ARG A 78 28.10 -33.98 29.03
C ARG A 78 27.63 -34.80 30.24
N GLN A 79 26.59 -34.29 30.89
CA GLN A 79 25.96 -34.87 32.08
C GLN A 79 24.43 -34.87 31.92
N PRO A 80 23.70 -35.79 32.56
CA PRO A 80 22.24 -35.70 32.64
C PRO A 80 21.88 -34.38 33.32
N LEU A 81 21.12 -33.51 32.63
CA LEU A 81 20.76 -32.16 33.10
C LEU A 81 21.98 -31.23 33.34
N ALA A 82 22.94 -31.21 32.41
CA ALA A 82 24.19 -30.42 32.51
C ALA A 82 24.02 -28.91 32.82
N GLY A 83 22.86 -28.33 32.53
CA GLY A 83 22.58 -26.95 32.88
C GLY A 83 21.23 -26.45 32.37
N PHE A 84 20.79 -25.33 32.90
CA PHE A 84 19.62 -24.61 32.40
C PHE A 84 19.97 -23.14 32.22
N GLY A 85 19.40 -22.53 31.19
CA GLY A 85 19.44 -21.09 30.99
C GLY A 85 18.02 -20.53 30.95
N CYS A 86 17.86 -19.32 31.46
CA CYS A 86 16.66 -18.52 31.28
C CYS A 86 17.03 -17.06 31.05
N GLY A 87 16.15 -16.32 30.41
CA GLY A 87 16.44 -14.93 30.09
C GLY A 87 15.30 -14.19 29.43
N LEU A 88 15.58 -12.94 29.10
CA LEU A 88 14.66 -12.00 28.50
C LEU A 88 15.25 -11.45 27.21
N HIS A 89 14.40 -11.28 26.20
CA HIS A 89 14.78 -10.64 24.96
C HIS A 89 13.83 -9.51 24.59
N LEU A 90 14.39 -8.45 24.00
CA LEU A 90 13.65 -7.35 23.39
C LEU A 90 14.16 -7.14 21.97
N ARG A 91 13.27 -7.26 20.99
CA ARG A 91 13.61 -7.24 19.57
C ARG A 91 12.81 -6.17 18.82
N ARG A 92 13.49 -5.48 17.91
CA ARG A 92 12.92 -4.44 17.05
C ARG A 92 13.29 -4.68 15.59
N ALA A 93 12.30 -4.80 14.71
CA ALA A 93 12.58 -4.84 13.27
C ALA A 93 12.98 -3.46 12.75
N VAL A 94 14.16 -3.37 12.15
CA VAL A 94 14.68 -2.19 11.47
C VAL A 94 14.33 -2.24 9.99
N HIS A 95 14.32 -3.44 9.39
CA HIS A 95 13.94 -3.69 8.01
C HIS A 95 13.13 -5.00 7.89
N TYR A 96 12.68 -5.35 6.69
CA TYR A 96 11.94 -6.60 6.43
C TYR A 96 12.80 -7.86 6.61
N ALA A 97 14.11 -7.75 6.39
CA ALA A 97 15.07 -8.84 6.61
C ALA A 97 15.92 -8.66 7.88
N PHE A 98 16.05 -7.45 8.42
CA PHE A 98 16.98 -7.18 9.53
C PHE A 98 16.27 -6.61 10.77
N SER A 99 16.67 -7.10 11.94
CA SER A 99 16.18 -6.65 13.23
C SER A 99 17.31 -6.60 14.25
N ILE A 100 17.19 -5.71 15.24
CA ILE A 100 18.10 -5.63 16.37
C ILE A 100 17.42 -6.29 17.58
N ARG A 101 18.16 -7.10 18.34
CA ARG A 101 17.71 -7.79 19.54
C ARG A 101 18.67 -7.49 20.69
N LEU A 102 18.10 -7.06 21.81
CA LEU A 102 18.77 -7.04 23.10
C LEU A 102 18.41 -8.33 23.83
N ASP A 103 19.41 -9.01 24.36
CA ASP A 103 19.25 -10.30 25.01
C ASP A 103 19.97 -10.30 26.36
N ALA A 104 19.33 -10.87 27.37
CA ALA A 104 19.91 -11.04 28.70
C ALA A 104 19.68 -12.50 29.14
N LEU A 105 20.78 -13.24 29.28
CA LEU A 105 20.82 -14.65 29.64
C LEU A 105 21.38 -14.81 31.04
N TYR A 106 20.69 -15.60 31.86
CA TYR A 106 21.23 -16.21 33.07
C TYR A 106 21.31 -17.72 32.87
N GLY A 107 22.52 -18.26 32.95
CA GLY A 107 22.82 -19.68 32.82
C GLY A 107 23.34 -20.28 34.12
N LEU A 108 22.93 -21.50 34.42
CA LEU A 108 23.56 -22.34 35.43
C LEU A 108 23.98 -23.63 34.76
N THR A 109 25.27 -23.95 34.83
CA THR A 109 25.83 -25.17 34.24
C THR A 109 26.77 -25.84 35.22
N LYS A 110 26.92 -27.16 35.05
CA LYS A 110 27.84 -28.00 35.80
C LYS A 110 28.56 -28.93 34.83
N GLY A 111 29.85 -29.11 35.04
CA GLY A 111 30.65 -30.11 34.35
C GLY A 111 31.34 -31.01 35.36
N LEU A 112 31.63 -32.24 34.92
CA LEU A 112 32.52 -33.11 35.67
C LEU A 112 33.26 -34.02 34.69
N GLU A 113 34.59 -33.98 34.82
CA GLU A 113 35.56 -34.65 33.99
C GLU A 113 35.76 -36.10 34.44
N THR A 114 36.06 -36.95 33.48
CA THR A 114 36.37 -38.39 33.67
C THR A 114 37.86 -38.68 33.73
N GLN A 115 38.69 -37.71 33.38
CA GLN A 115 40.13 -37.82 33.51
C GLN A 115 40.62 -37.19 34.84
N PRO A 116 41.45 -37.90 35.61
CA PRO A 116 42.06 -37.36 36.80
C PRO A 116 43.14 -36.32 36.45
N TYR A 117 43.14 -35.21 37.17
CA TYR A 117 44.13 -34.14 37.12
C TYR A 117 44.99 -34.23 38.38
N GLY A 118 46.30 -34.02 38.21
CA GLY A 118 47.24 -34.08 39.31
C GLY A 118 48.41 -33.17 39.01
N SER A 119 48.53 -32.08 39.76
CA SER A 119 49.68 -31.20 39.72
C SER A 119 50.46 -31.35 41.02
N SER A 120 51.77 -31.49 40.92
CA SER A 120 52.75 -31.36 42.01
C SER A 120 53.12 -29.90 42.27
N LEU A 121 52.30 -28.94 41.83
CA LEU A 121 52.54 -27.50 42.01
C LEU A 121 52.64 -27.19 43.51
N GLU A 122 53.83 -27.28 44.08
CA GLU A 122 54.16 -26.49 45.27
C GLU A 122 53.82 -25.04 44.93
N PRO A 123 53.24 -24.26 45.85
CA PRO A 123 53.05 -22.84 45.63
C PRO A 123 54.42 -22.23 45.32
N GLU A 124 54.63 -21.83 44.06
CA GLU A 124 55.82 -21.07 43.66
C GLU A 124 55.97 -19.91 44.66
N PRO A 125 57.05 -19.82 45.45
CA PRO A 125 57.18 -18.79 46.47
C PRO A 125 57.17 -17.36 45.90
N PHE A 126 57.29 -17.21 44.57
CA PHE A 126 57.42 -15.93 43.87
C PHE A 126 56.26 -15.56 42.93
N TYR A 127 55.24 -16.40 42.75
CA TYR A 127 54.09 -16.06 41.90
C TYR A 127 52.79 -15.99 42.70
N LYS A 128 52.63 -14.87 43.43
CA LYS A 128 51.32 -14.43 43.89
C LYS A 128 50.65 -13.74 42.71
N GLU A 129 49.55 -14.30 42.20
CA GLU A 129 48.63 -13.49 41.42
C GLU A 129 48.25 -12.27 42.27
N PRO A 130 48.15 -11.05 41.72
CA PRO A 130 47.99 -9.83 42.53
C PRO A 130 46.70 -9.77 43.36
N ASP A 131 45.84 -10.79 43.25
CA ASP A 131 44.58 -11.05 43.94
C ASP A 131 44.62 -12.24 44.92
N GLY A 132 45.78 -12.88 45.11
CA GLY A 132 46.19 -13.37 46.43
C GLY A 132 45.95 -14.83 46.85
N GLU A 133 44.95 -15.60 46.40
CA GLU A 133 44.58 -16.84 47.15
C GLU A 133 44.28 -18.14 46.38
N LEU A 134 44.29 -18.19 45.04
CA LEU A 134 43.73 -19.35 44.32
C LEU A 134 44.61 -20.63 44.26
N ARG A 135 45.90 -20.62 44.64
CA ARG A 135 46.75 -21.83 44.61
C ARG A 135 46.70 -22.68 45.89
N ASP A 136 46.21 -22.16 47.02
CA ASP A 136 46.10 -22.94 48.27
C ASP A 136 44.88 -23.90 48.26
N VAL A 137 43.88 -23.64 47.40
CA VAL A 137 42.68 -24.49 47.35
C VAL A 137 42.96 -25.89 46.76
N PHE A 138 44.06 -26.05 46.03
CA PHE A 138 44.53 -27.33 45.48
C PHE A 138 45.56 -28.03 46.39
N ASN A 139 45.94 -27.42 47.51
CA ASN A 139 46.92 -27.96 48.45
C ASN A 139 46.47 -29.33 49.00
N GLY A 140 47.31 -30.35 48.81
CA GLY A 140 47.02 -31.74 49.17
C GLY A 140 46.59 -32.65 48.00
N TYR A 141 46.33 -32.08 46.83
CA TYR A 141 46.26 -32.86 45.58
C TYR A 141 47.64 -32.91 44.92
N ASN A 142 48.02 -34.10 44.43
CA ASN A 142 49.30 -34.32 43.74
C ASN A 142 49.22 -35.58 42.85
N ARG A 143 50.32 -36.00 42.23
CA ARG A 143 50.33 -37.22 41.39
C ARG A 143 49.91 -38.50 42.12
N ASN A 144 50.09 -38.56 43.44
CA ASN A 144 49.70 -39.71 44.28
C ASN A 144 48.27 -39.58 44.83
N ASN A 145 47.71 -38.36 44.87
CA ASN A 145 46.32 -38.08 45.21
C ASN A 145 45.72 -37.14 44.16
N PRO A 146 45.36 -37.63 42.96
CA PRO A 146 44.78 -36.79 41.92
C PRO A 146 43.30 -36.53 42.18
N TRP A 147 42.77 -35.48 41.55
CA TRP A 147 41.37 -35.06 41.64
C TRP A 147 40.70 -35.08 40.27
N PHE A 148 39.36 -35.00 40.22
CA PHE A 148 38.62 -34.91 38.96
C PHE A 148 37.96 -33.53 38.86
N PRO A 149 38.24 -32.74 37.82
CA PRO A 149 37.59 -31.46 37.60
C PRO A 149 36.07 -31.55 37.69
N SER A 150 35.48 -30.81 38.63
CA SER A 150 34.04 -30.71 38.85
C SER A 150 33.71 -29.26 39.13
N TYR A 151 32.91 -28.64 38.25
CA TYR A 151 32.60 -27.22 38.34
C TYR A 151 31.09 -26.98 38.35
N LYS A 152 30.73 -25.82 38.92
CA LYS A 152 29.41 -25.21 38.83
C LYS A 152 29.59 -23.73 38.51
N THR A 153 29.06 -23.32 37.37
CA THR A 153 29.17 -21.95 36.88
C THR A 153 27.80 -21.28 36.86
N HIS A 154 27.73 -20.11 37.50
CA HIS A 154 26.68 -19.14 37.29
C HIS A 154 27.16 -18.16 36.22
N TYR A 155 26.46 -18.11 35.10
CA TYR A 155 26.82 -17.33 33.92
C TYR A 155 25.76 -16.26 33.67
N PHE A 156 26.19 -15.03 33.44
CA PHE A 156 25.32 -13.94 33.01
C PHE A 156 25.88 -13.35 31.73
N ASN A 157 25.05 -13.21 30.71
CA ASN A 157 25.43 -12.61 29.44
C ASN A 157 24.39 -11.58 29.03
N ALA A 158 24.86 -10.37 28.71
CA ALA A 158 24.05 -9.33 28.12
C ALA A 158 24.58 -9.02 26.73
N SER A 159 23.74 -9.09 25.71
CA SER A 159 24.18 -8.96 24.32
C SER A 159 23.29 -8.07 23.46
N ILE A 160 23.95 -7.46 22.47
CA ILE A 160 23.31 -6.70 21.40
C ILE A 160 23.53 -7.48 20.11
N GLN A 161 22.43 -7.89 19.49
CA GLN A 161 22.43 -8.86 18.43
C GLN A 161 21.73 -8.31 17.18
N GLY A 162 22.36 -8.48 16.02
CA GLY A 162 21.74 -8.32 14.71
C GLY A 162 21.13 -9.64 14.26
N VAL A 163 19.84 -9.64 13.92
CA VAL A 163 19.10 -10.83 13.47
C VAL A 163 18.69 -10.65 12.02
N LEU A 164 19.22 -11.53 11.17
CA LEU A 164 18.95 -11.65 9.74
C LEU A 164 17.87 -12.72 9.50
N ASN A 165 16.72 -12.29 8.97
CA ASN A 165 15.55 -13.12 8.69
C ASN A 165 15.57 -13.55 7.23
N ILE A 166 15.78 -14.83 7.00
CA ILE A 166 15.87 -15.45 5.68
C ILE A 166 14.47 -15.82 5.19
N GLY A 167 13.55 -16.15 6.11
CA GLY A 167 12.18 -16.55 5.77
C GLY A 167 11.40 -15.52 4.94
N ASN A 168 11.80 -14.25 4.99
CA ASN A 168 11.15 -13.14 4.29
C ASN A 168 11.74 -12.86 2.88
N LEU A 169 12.72 -13.66 2.43
CA LEU A 169 13.29 -13.62 1.08
C LEU A 169 12.56 -14.54 0.09
N LEU A 170 11.62 -15.35 0.57
CA LEU A 170 10.87 -16.33 -0.22
C LEU A 170 9.48 -15.75 -0.59
N PHE A 171 9.35 -15.17 -1.79
CA PHE A 171 8.21 -14.33 -2.18
C PHE A 171 6.94 -15.07 -2.68
N HIS A 172 6.71 -16.31 -2.26
CA HIS A 172 5.62 -17.13 -2.81
C HIS A 172 4.33 -17.14 -1.97
N LYS A 173 4.27 -16.40 -0.85
CA LYS A 173 3.13 -16.38 0.07
C LYS A 173 2.91 -14.97 0.65
N GLU A 174 1.66 -14.64 0.94
CA GLU A 174 1.22 -13.38 1.58
C GLU A 174 1.89 -13.18 2.95
N SER A 175 1.91 -14.23 3.78
CA SER A 175 2.60 -14.21 5.06
C SER A 175 3.31 -15.53 5.35
N ASN A 176 4.57 -15.45 5.79
CA ASN A 176 5.31 -16.63 6.19
C ASN A 176 5.00 -16.97 7.65
N LYS A 177 4.47 -18.18 7.89
CA LYS A 177 4.24 -18.69 9.25
C LYS A 177 5.53 -19.16 9.92
N TRP A 178 6.55 -19.45 9.13
CA TRP A 178 7.85 -19.94 9.57
C TRP A 178 8.93 -18.94 9.18
N ASN A 179 9.90 -18.69 10.04
CA ASN A 179 10.99 -17.78 9.75
C ASN A 179 12.30 -18.38 10.21
N TRP A 180 13.20 -18.61 9.28
CA TRP A 180 14.57 -19.02 9.54
C TRP A 180 15.42 -17.78 9.70
N TYR A 181 16.27 -17.75 10.72
CA TYR A 181 17.09 -16.58 10.97
C TYR A 181 18.48 -16.93 11.49
N LEU A 182 19.42 -16.05 11.15
CA LEU A 182 20.79 -16.04 11.64
C LEU A 182 20.96 -14.84 12.57
N VAL A 183 21.73 -15.01 13.63
CA VAL A 183 22.01 -14.00 14.64
C VAL A 183 23.51 -13.85 14.75
N LEU A 184 23.97 -12.61 14.77
CA LEU A 184 25.35 -12.26 15.09
C LEU A 184 25.32 -11.07 16.05
N GLY A 185 26.13 -11.10 17.10
CA GLY A 185 26.15 -10.04 18.07
C GLY A 185 27.45 -9.94 18.83
N ILE A 186 27.48 -8.93 19.67
CA ILE A 186 28.52 -8.70 20.68
C ILE A 186 27.87 -8.81 22.06
N SER A 187 28.62 -9.32 23.01
CA SER A 187 28.14 -9.56 24.37
C SER A 187 29.13 -9.08 25.42
N GLY A 188 28.60 -8.70 26.56
CA GLY A 188 29.34 -8.61 27.81
C GLY A 188 28.90 -9.74 28.72
N ASP A 189 29.83 -10.54 29.21
CA ASP A 189 29.53 -11.65 30.10
C ASP A 189 30.26 -11.57 31.44
N HIS A 190 29.66 -12.24 32.42
CA HIS A 190 30.16 -12.33 33.78
C HIS A 190 29.86 -13.74 34.30
N ASN A 191 30.87 -14.39 34.87
CA ASN A 191 30.72 -15.70 35.45
C ASN A 191 31.25 -15.77 36.89
N ILE A 192 30.58 -16.60 37.68
CA ILE A 192 31.05 -17.04 38.99
C ILE A 192 31.13 -18.56 38.93
N THR A 193 32.36 -19.08 38.90
CA THR A 193 32.65 -20.51 38.83
C THR A 193 33.16 -21.01 40.16
N LYS A 194 32.59 -22.12 40.63
CA LYS A 194 33.00 -22.82 41.85
C LYS A 194 33.34 -24.28 41.55
N LEU A 195 34.34 -24.81 42.24
CA LEU A 195 34.85 -26.16 42.13
C LEU A 195 34.47 -27.00 43.36
N ASP A 196 34.29 -28.29 43.13
CA ASP A 196 34.04 -29.31 44.17
C ASP A 196 35.35 -30.04 44.51
N LEU A 197 36.17 -29.37 45.33
CA LEU A 197 37.51 -29.83 45.72
C LEU A 197 37.61 -30.26 47.18
N ARG A 198 36.63 -29.92 48.00
CA ARG A 198 36.61 -30.17 49.43
C ARG A 198 35.23 -30.69 49.82
N ASP A 199 35.17 -31.50 50.86
CA ASP A 199 33.90 -31.87 51.49
C ASP A 199 33.28 -30.68 52.23
N GLY A 200 32.02 -30.79 52.62
CA GLY A 200 31.30 -29.78 53.39
C GLY A 200 31.88 -29.49 54.79
N SER A 201 32.92 -30.23 55.22
CA SER A 201 33.71 -29.97 56.43
C SER A 201 35.06 -29.28 56.14
N GLY A 202 35.38 -29.03 54.87
CA GLY A 202 36.59 -28.36 54.41
C GLY A 202 37.79 -29.28 54.13
N ASN A 203 37.63 -30.60 54.24
CA ASN A 203 38.71 -31.56 53.97
C ASN A 203 38.82 -31.88 52.49
N ILE A 204 40.02 -32.20 52.02
CA ILE A 204 40.22 -32.66 50.63
C ILE A 204 39.72 -34.10 50.44
N TYR A 205 39.26 -34.42 49.24
CA TYR A 205 38.97 -35.79 48.86
C TYR A 205 40.29 -36.57 48.69
N SER A 206 40.34 -37.78 49.23
CA SER A 206 41.54 -38.62 49.20
C SER A 206 41.28 -40.00 48.58
N ASN A 207 42.26 -40.53 47.86
CA ASN A 207 42.19 -41.86 47.22
C ASN A 207 41.02 -42.00 46.23
N LEU A 208 40.69 -40.95 45.48
CA LEU A 208 39.56 -40.93 44.54
C LEU A 208 39.62 -42.06 43.50
N LEU A 209 40.82 -42.36 42.98
CA LEU A 209 41.02 -43.46 42.02
C LEU A 209 40.63 -44.82 42.61
N GLY A 210 41.00 -45.08 43.86
CA GLY A 210 40.66 -46.32 44.55
C GLY A 210 39.18 -46.40 44.91
N GLN A 211 38.58 -45.30 45.33
CA GLN A 211 37.16 -45.24 45.71
C GLN A 211 36.22 -45.55 44.53
N ILE A 212 36.58 -45.13 43.31
CA ILE A 212 35.76 -45.37 42.11
C ILE A 212 36.25 -46.56 41.27
N ASN A 213 37.27 -47.30 41.74
CA ASN A 213 37.93 -48.37 40.99
C ASN A 213 38.33 -47.94 39.55
N TYR A 214 39.00 -46.79 39.44
CA TYR A 214 39.35 -46.19 38.15
C TYR A 214 40.33 -47.06 37.34
N SER A 215 40.01 -47.29 36.07
CA SER A 215 40.91 -47.88 35.08
C SER A 215 41.01 -47.00 33.84
N GLN A 216 42.22 -46.87 33.29
CA GLN A 216 42.46 -46.12 32.05
C GLN A 216 41.73 -46.73 30.83
N LEU A 217 41.42 -48.03 30.87
CA LEU A 217 40.64 -48.69 29.82
C LEU A 217 39.16 -48.26 29.83
N ASP A 218 38.61 -47.96 31.01
CA ASP A 218 37.20 -47.55 31.17
C ASP A 218 36.97 -46.16 30.58
N PHE A 219 37.96 -45.27 30.69
CA PHE A 219 37.96 -43.95 30.05
C PHE A 219 37.81 -44.03 28.52
N ASN A 220 38.37 -45.06 27.87
CA ASN A 220 38.30 -45.18 26.41
C ASN A 220 36.91 -45.59 25.91
N THR A 221 36.02 -46.06 26.78
CA THR A 221 34.68 -46.50 26.41
C THR A 221 33.61 -45.51 26.87
N ARG A 222 32.52 -45.38 26.09
CA ARG A 222 31.38 -44.53 26.48
C ARG A 222 30.72 -45.00 27.78
N GLN A 223 30.68 -46.31 28.01
CA GLN A 223 30.08 -46.89 29.21
C GLN A 223 30.97 -46.65 30.43
N GLY A 224 32.27 -46.92 30.34
CA GLY A 224 33.20 -46.66 31.45
C GLY A 224 33.26 -45.19 31.85
N ARG A 225 33.19 -44.23 30.91
CA ARG A 225 33.03 -42.79 31.25
C ARG A 225 31.77 -42.49 32.06
N LYS A 226 30.65 -43.18 31.78
CA LYS A 226 29.42 -43.01 32.58
C LYS A 226 29.58 -43.60 33.98
N ASP A 227 30.23 -44.75 34.08
CA ASP A 227 30.44 -45.46 35.34
C ASP A 227 31.39 -44.66 36.25
N ILE A 228 32.47 -44.10 35.68
CA ILE A 228 33.38 -43.14 36.36
C ILE A 228 32.59 -41.93 36.89
N LYS A 229 31.78 -41.27 36.05
CA LYS A 229 30.96 -40.12 36.48
C LYS A 229 29.95 -40.51 37.56
N ALA A 230 29.38 -41.71 37.50
CA ALA A 230 28.43 -42.19 38.50
C ALA A 230 29.13 -42.45 39.85
N GLY A 231 30.31 -43.08 39.83
CA GLY A 231 31.14 -43.28 41.03
C GLY A 231 31.56 -41.96 41.66
N LEU A 232 32.06 -41.00 40.86
CA LEU A 232 32.48 -39.69 41.34
C LEU A 232 31.34 -38.90 42.00
N ARG A 233 30.12 -38.96 41.46
CA ARG A 233 28.94 -38.33 42.10
C ARG A 233 28.54 -38.98 43.43
N GLY A 234 28.97 -40.20 43.69
CA GLY A 234 28.76 -40.84 44.99
C GLY A 234 29.78 -40.41 46.04
N VAL A 235 30.94 -39.89 45.60
CA VAL A 235 32.02 -39.44 46.48
C VAL A 235 31.97 -37.93 46.71
N TYR A 236 31.76 -37.15 45.66
CA TYR A 236 31.57 -35.71 45.73
C TYR A 236 30.21 -35.35 46.34
N ASP A 237 30.20 -34.39 47.26
CA ASP A 237 29.01 -33.95 47.99
C ASP A 237 28.18 -32.90 47.23
N GLY A 238 28.75 -32.26 46.20
CA GLY A 238 28.05 -31.36 45.29
C GLY A 238 27.71 -30.00 45.88
N THR A 239 28.43 -29.56 46.92
CA THR A 239 28.23 -28.28 47.61
C THR A 239 29.05 -27.12 47.02
N TYR A 240 30.08 -27.40 46.22
CA TYR A 240 30.84 -26.44 45.40
C TYR A 240 31.29 -25.17 46.17
N GLU A 241 32.17 -25.34 47.15
CA GLU A 241 32.62 -24.28 48.07
C GLU A 241 33.80 -23.48 47.52
N THR A 242 34.61 -24.11 46.68
CA THR A 242 35.91 -23.57 46.31
C THR A 242 35.77 -22.61 45.13
N THR A 243 36.31 -21.39 45.24
CA THR A 243 36.31 -20.46 44.10
C THR A 243 37.33 -20.91 43.05
N ALA A 244 36.94 -20.90 41.77
CA ALA A 244 37.80 -21.31 40.67
C ALA A 244 38.72 -20.16 40.18
N TYR A 245 39.61 -20.46 39.23
CA TYR A 245 40.42 -19.45 38.56
C TYR A 245 39.55 -18.37 37.91
N LYS A 246 39.94 -17.10 38.04
CA LYS A 246 39.23 -15.96 37.47
C LYS A 246 40.16 -15.20 36.52
N LYS A 247 39.68 -14.96 35.30
CA LYS A 247 40.36 -14.04 34.38
C LYS A 247 40.00 -12.61 34.74
N ARG A 248 40.92 -11.68 34.52
CA ARG A 248 40.66 -10.25 34.69
C ARG A 248 39.83 -9.74 33.53
N GLY A 249 38.64 -9.23 33.84
CA GLY A 249 37.75 -8.61 32.86
C GLY A 249 38.22 -7.22 32.44
N ILE A 250 37.63 -6.71 31.36
CA ILE A 250 37.87 -5.36 30.82
C ILE A 250 37.29 -4.29 31.75
N PHE A 251 36.16 -4.60 32.38
CA PHE A 251 35.53 -3.75 33.40
C PHE A 251 35.35 -4.53 34.69
N ARG A 252 35.65 -3.87 35.82
CA ARG A 252 35.48 -4.41 37.17
C ARG A 252 34.53 -3.51 37.94
N ILE A 253 33.49 -4.09 38.52
CA ILE A 253 32.56 -3.40 39.43
C ILE A 253 32.68 -4.07 40.79
N GLY A 254 33.51 -3.49 41.65
CA GLY A 254 33.94 -4.14 42.91
C GLY A 254 34.85 -5.34 42.66
N ASP A 255 34.92 -6.24 43.64
CA ASP A 255 35.83 -7.40 43.61
C ASP A 255 35.19 -8.65 42.96
N ASP A 256 33.86 -8.67 42.85
CA ASP A 256 33.11 -9.85 42.42
C ASP A 256 32.65 -9.80 40.97
N ILE A 257 32.38 -8.61 40.41
CA ILE A 257 31.86 -8.48 39.04
C ILE A 257 33.00 -8.16 38.07
N ASN A 258 33.44 -9.20 37.35
CA ASN A 258 34.34 -9.08 36.21
C ASN A 258 33.54 -9.22 34.92
N VAL A 259 33.58 -8.19 34.08
CA VAL A 259 32.91 -8.17 32.77
C VAL A 259 33.91 -8.47 31.67
N HIS A 260 33.58 -9.49 30.89
CA HIS A 260 34.32 -9.99 29.75
C HIS A 260 33.62 -9.61 28.46
N PHE A 261 34.40 -9.38 27.41
CA PHE A 261 33.84 -9.09 26.10
C PHE A 261 33.74 -10.38 25.30
N GLY A 262 32.62 -10.55 24.60
CA GLY A 262 32.34 -11.75 23.83
C GLY A 262 31.60 -11.47 22.53
N PHE A 263 31.49 -12.53 21.75
CA PHE A 263 30.74 -12.58 20.52
C PHE A 263 29.72 -13.72 20.60
N ASN A 264 28.56 -13.50 20.01
CA ASN A 264 27.56 -14.53 19.91
C ASN A 264 27.08 -14.71 18.47
N ALA A 265 26.89 -15.98 18.12
CA ALA A 265 26.37 -16.41 16.83
C ALA A 265 25.26 -17.43 17.08
N ALA A 266 24.07 -17.22 16.50
CA ALA A 266 22.96 -18.14 16.69
C ALA A 266 22.23 -18.43 15.39
N VAL A 267 21.67 -19.63 15.31
CA VAL A 267 20.74 -20.02 14.26
C VAL A 267 19.42 -20.41 14.89
N GLY A 268 18.32 -20.01 14.27
CA GLY A 268 17.02 -20.30 14.83
C GLY A 268 15.91 -20.39 13.79
N VAL A 269 14.82 -21.02 14.24
CA VAL A 269 13.57 -21.13 13.51
C VAL A 269 12.44 -20.61 14.39
N SER A 270 11.76 -19.57 13.92
CA SER A 270 10.56 -19.02 14.55
C SER A 270 9.32 -19.52 13.85
N ARG A 271 8.26 -19.76 14.62
CA ARG A 271 6.91 -19.99 14.14
C ARG A 271 5.96 -18.94 14.71
N LYS A 272 5.20 -18.32 13.82
CA LYS A 272 4.10 -17.42 14.19
C LYS A 272 2.88 -18.25 14.59
N ILE A 273 2.41 -18.06 15.82
CA ILE A 273 1.18 -18.70 16.32
C ILE A 273 -0.03 -17.83 15.97
N ASN A 274 0.07 -16.54 16.30
CA ASN A 274 -0.93 -15.53 15.92
C ASN A 274 -0.26 -14.15 15.81
N LYS A 275 -1.04 -13.08 15.64
CA LYS A 275 -0.51 -11.71 15.51
C LYS A 275 0.21 -11.20 16.77
N ARG A 276 -0.03 -11.83 17.93
CA ARG A 276 0.51 -11.44 19.24
C ARG A 276 1.65 -12.33 19.71
N PHE A 277 1.60 -13.63 19.45
CA PHE A 277 2.48 -14.62 20.03
C PHE A 277 3.28 -15.35 18.94
N ASN A 278 4.56 -15.53 19.23
CA ASN A 278 5.46 -16.34 18.44
C ASN A 278 6.29 -17.25 19.36
N ILE A 279 6.75 -18.35 18.77
CA ILE A 279 7.61 -19.32 19.43
C ILE A 279 8.82 -19.56 18.53
N SER A 280 10.02 -19.65 19.10
CA SER A 280 11.23 -19.89 18.33
C SER A 280 12.10 -20.92 19.02
N LEU A 281 12.75 -21.77 18.23
CA LEU A 281 13.81 -22.67 18.67
C LEU A 281 15.12 -22.14 18.13
N GLU A 282 16.11 -21.94 19.00
CA GLU A 282 17.37 -21.31 18.66
C GLU A 282 18.54 -22.06 19.32
N HIS A 283 19.65 -22.16 18.60
CA HIS A 283 20.93 -22.60 19.15
C HIS A 283 21.92 -21.44 19.03
N GLU A 284 22.44 -21.00 20.17
CA GLU A 284 23.36 -19.88 20.29
C GLU A 284 24.73 -20.37 20.78
N LEU A 285 25.77 -19.90 20.11
CA LEU A 285 27.17 -20.05 20.46
C LEU A 285 27.63 -18.73 21.07
N ILE A 286 28.23 -18.79 22.24
CA ILE A 286 28.72 -17.64 23.00
C ILE A 286 30.20 -17.85 23.21
N SER A 287 31.01 -17.07 22.51
CA SER A 287 32.46 -17.02 22.70
C SER A 287 32.78 -15.80 23.55
N SER A 288 33.58 -15.99 24.59
CA SER A 288 34.09 -14.90 25.41
C SER A 288 35.59 -14.75 25.22
N ASP A 289 36.15 -13.60 25.58
CA ASP A 289 37.58 -13.47 25.83
C ASP A 289 38.01 -14.19 27.12
N ASN A 290 37.06 -14.65 27.94
CA ASN A 290 37.31 -15.47 29.11
C ASN A 290 37.49 -16.94 28.76
N ASP A 291 38.64 -17.48 29.17
CA ASP A 291 39.05 -18.86 28.95
C ASP A 291 38.80 -19.76 30.18
N TYR A 292 38.32 -19.17 31.29
CA TYR A 292 38.11 -19.86 32.58
C TYR A 292 36.63 -19.85 32.95
N LEU A 293 35.74 -20.09 31.98
CA LEU A 293 34.31 -20.22 32.23
C LEU A 293 33.99 -21.50 33.02
N ASP A 294 34.75 -22.57 32.77
CA ASP A 294 34.72 -23.81 33.56
C ASP A 294 35.66 -23.80 34.78
N GLY A 295 36.50 -22.76 34.87
CA GLY A 295 37.34 -22.46 36.03
C GLY A 295 38.65 -23.24 36.09
N ILE A 296 39.04 -23.90 35.00
CA ILE A 296 40.31 -24.61 34.86
C ILE A 296 41.33 -23.75 34.12
N HIS A 297 42.60 -23.88 34.51
CA HIS A 297 43.73 -23.18 33.85
C HIS A 297 44.92 -24.12 33.59
N TRP A 298 45.15 -25.08 34.50
CA TRP A 298 46.27 -26.02 34.44
C TRP A 298 45.77 -27.46 34.45
N ARG A 299 46.30 -28.28 33.54
CA ARG A 299 46.07 -29.74 33.54
C ARG A 299 47.18 -30.49 34.29
N THR A 300 48.42 -30.05 34.13
CA THR A 300 49.61 -30.57 34.85
C THR A 300 50.58 -29.44 35.18
N ASP A 301 51.67 -29.74 35.90
CA ASP A 301 52.67 -28.77 36.38
C ASP A 301 53.33 -27.92 35.29
N VAL A 302 53.32 -28.39 34.05
CA VAL A 302 54.02 -27.79 32.92
C VAL A 302 53.10 -27.56 31.71
N ASP A 303 51.80 -27.84 31.85
CA ASP A 303 50.84 -27.87 30.75
C ASP A 303 49.60 -27.04 31.10
N GLN A 304 49.51 -25.85 30.49
CA GLN A 304 48.29 -25.04 30.47
C GLN A 304 47.30 -25.63 29.48
N THR A 305 46.02 -25.42 29.76
CA THR A 305 45.00 -25.78 28.79
C THR A 305 45.00 -24.78 27.63
N ASN A 306 44.85 -25.27 26.40
CA ASN A 306 44.79 -24.47 25.18
C ASN A 306 43.37 -24.44 24.58
N ASN A 307 42.38 -24.97 25.32
CA ASN A 307 41.01 -25.04 24.84
C ASN A 307 40.26 -23.78 25.24
N ASN A 308 39.76 -23.06 24.25
CA ASN A 308 38.87 -21.93 24.51
C ASN A 308 37.49 -22.40 24.97
N ASP A 309 37.04 -21.91 26.11
CA ASP A 309 35.69 -22.15 26.60
C ASP A 309 34.62 -21.47 25.72
N ILE A 310 33.69 -22.27 25.20
CA ILE A 310 32.55 -21.80 24.38
C ILE A 310 31.24 -22.19 25.06
N GLY A 311 30.38 -21.20 25.30
CA GLY A 311 29.01 -21.42 25.75
C GLY A 311 28.11 -21.88 24.61
N HIS A 312 27.39 -22.98 24.80
CA HIS A 312 26.32 -23.43 23.93
C HIS A 312 24.98 -23.29 24.63
N TYR A 313 24.04 -22.61 23.98
CA TYR A 313 22.71 -22.38 24.52
C TYR A 313 21.64 -22.80 23.51
N THR A 314 21.01 -23.95 23.76
CA THR A 314 19.85 -24.41 22.98
C THR A 314 18.58 -24.02 23.69
N ASN A 315 17.78 -23.13 23.09
CA ASN A 315 16.70 -22.45 23.78
C ASN A 315 15.39 -22.40 23.00
N LEU A 316 14.32 -22.32 23.78
CA LEU A 316 12.99 -21.99 23.30
C LEU A 316 12.67 -20.55 23.71
N ARG A 317 12.37 -19.71 22.73
CA ARG A 317 11.96 -18.30 22.88
C ARG A 317 10.45 -18.19 22.71
N LEU A 318 9.79 -17.56 23.68
CA LEU A 318 8.38 -17.18 23.62
C LEU A 318 8.31 -15.66 23.48
N GLY A 319 7.92 -15.18 22.30
CA GLY A 319 7.83 -13.76 21.98
C GLY A 319 6.39 -13.24 21.98
N ILE A 320 6.22 -12.03 22.50
CA ILE A 320 4.97 -11.27 22.50
C ILE A 320 5.19 -9.97 21.72
N ASN A 321 4.35 -9.72 20.72
CA ASN A 321 4.32 -8.49 19.97
C ASN A 321 3.60 -7.39 20.78
N LEU A 322 4.35 -6.38 21.20
CA LEU A 322 3.93 -5.27 22.02
C LEU A 322 3.49 -4.09 21.15
N GLY A 323 2.22 -3.68 21.28
CA GLY A 323 1.68 -2.48 20.63
C GLY A 323 0.17 -2.51 20.42
N ASN A 324 -0.36 -1.41 19.89
CA ASN A 324 -1.77 -1.31 19.51
C ASN A 324 -1.96 -1.76 18.06
N PHE A 325 -2.73 -2.83 17.86
CA PHE A 325 -3.06 -3.42 16.55
C PHE A 325 -3.75 -2.47 15.59
N LYS A 326 -4.41 -1.42 16.08
CA LYS A 326 -5.06 -0.41 15.24
C LYS A 326 -4.08 0.64 14.68
N LYS A 327 -2.88 0.77 15.27
CA LYS A 327 -1.90 1.83 14.93
C LYS A 327 -0.56 1.31 14.45
N LYS A 328 -0.27 0.02 14.67
CA LYS A 328 1.00 -0.61 14.30
C LYS A 328 0.73 -1.98 13.69
N VAL A 329 1.47 -2.30 12.64
CA VAL A 329 1.52 -3.67 12.11
C VAL A 329 2.42 -4.55 12.97
N GLU A 330 2.34 -5.85 12.75
CA GLU A 330 3.26 -6.83 13.32
C GLU A 330 4.73 -6.51 12.98
N PRO A 331 5.71 -7.14 13.65
CA PRO A 331 7.12 -6.99 13.27
C PRO A 331 7.33 -7.25 11.77
N LEU A 332 8.12 -6.40 11.11
CA LEU A 332 8.25 -6.38 9.64
C LEU A 332 8.77 -7.69 9.04
N TYR A 333 9.52 -8.49 9.82
CA TYR A 333 10.01 -9.80 9.38
C TYR A 333 8.92 -10.87 9.28
N TRP A 334 7.67 -10.57 9.69
CA TRP A 334 6.49 -11.42 9.47
C TRP A 334 5.67 -11.00 8.25
N ILE A 335 6.03 -9.88 7.61
CA ILE A 335 5.25 -9.26 6.54
C ILE A 335 6.05 -9.34 5.25
N ASN A 336 5.42 -9.82 4.18
CA ASN A 336 6.04 -9.83 2.86
C ASN A 336 6.02 -8.38 2.29
N PRO A 337 7.19 -7.80 1.91
CA PRO A 337 7.24 -6.45 1.36
C PRO A 337 6.55 -6.30 0.00
N LEU A 338 6.39 -7.40 -0.76
CA LEU A 338 5.76 -7.39 -2.08
C LEU A 338 4.26 -7.66 -2.05
N ASP A 339 3.69 -7.91 -0.87
CA ASP A 339 2.30 -8.32 -0.72
C ASP A 339 1.31 -7.32 -1.34
N ALA A 340 1.51 -6.03 -1.05
CA ALA A 340 0.70 -4.95 -1.62
C ALA A 340 0.74 -4.93 -3.14
N VAL A 341 1.94 -5.07 -3.74
CA VAL A 341 2.10 -5.05 -5.20
C VAL A 341 1.44 -6.28 -5.83
N PHE A 342 1.57 -7.45 -5.22
CA PHE A 342 0.92 -8.65 -5.72
C PHE A 342 -0.60 -8.59 -5.59
N SER A 343 -1.13 -7.96 -4.54
CA SER A 343 -2.55 -7.70 -4.38
C SER A 343 -3.07 -6.77 -5.47
N ASP A 344 -2.38 -5.67 -5.76
CA ASP A 344 -2.78 -4.73 -6.83
C ASP A 344 -2.75 -5.42 -8.21
N ILE A 345 -1.74 -6.25 -8.47
CA ILE A 345 -1.65 -7.05 -9.70
C ILE A 345 -2.78 -8.09 -9.76
N ALA A 346 -3.11 -8.74 -8.65
CA ALA A 346 -4.19 -9.70 -8.58
C ALA A 346 -5.54 -9.04 -8.87
N GLU A 347 -5.78 -7.85 -8.29
CA GLU A 347 -6.97 -7.04 -8.58
C GLU A 347 -7.02 -6.67 -10.08
N LEU A 348 -5.91 -6.21 -10.66
CA LEU A 348 -5.84 -5.88 -12.09
C LEU A 348 -6.12 -7.09 -12.98
N LYS A 349 -5.63 -8.28 -12.60
CA LYS A 349 -5.88 -9.54 -13.32
C LYS A 349 -7.33 -10.01 -13.18
N GLN A 350 -7.99 -9.69 -12.07
CA GLN A 350 -9.40 -10.00 -11.85
C GLN A 350 -10.35 -9.04 -12.57
N ARG A 351 -9.86 -7.89 -13.05
CA ARG A 351 -10.70 -6.99 -13.84
C ARG A 351 -11.24 -7.76 -15.04
N PRO A 352 -12.57 -7.73 -15.28
CA PRO A 352 -13.15 -8.40 -16.42
C PRO A 352 -12.47 -7.84 -17.68
N LYS A 353 -11.84 -8.73 -18.44
CA LYS A 353 -11.42 -8.39 -19.79
C LYS A 353 -12.72 -8.25 -20.59
N PHE A 354 -13.11 -7.02 -20.89
CA PHE A 354 -14.30 -6.77 -21.70
C PHE A 354 -14.13 -7.50 -23.04
N ASP A 355 -15.12 -8.30 -23.40
CA ASP A 355 -15.22 -8.83 -24.75
C ASP A 355 -15.60 -7.67 -25.66
N LEU A 356 -14.78 -7.41 -26.67
CA LEU A 356 -14.96 -6.33 -27.64
C LEU A 356 -15.44 -6.88 -28.99
N ASN A 357 -16.02 -8.09 -28.97
CA ASN A 357 -16.60 -8.68 -30.15
C ASN A 357 -17.86 -7.90 -30.55
N ASP A 358 -18.06 -7.80 -31.86
CA ASP A 358 -19.20 -7.20 -32.54
C ASP A 358 -19.65 -8.30 -33.52
N SER A 359 -20.70 -9.02 -33.12
CA SER A 359 -21.13 -10.27 -33.75
C SER A 359 -21.88 -10.04 -35.07
N ASP A 360 -22.60 -8.93 -35.19
CA ASP A 360 -23.38 -8.57 -36.39
C ASP A 360 -22.72 -7.48 -37.26
N GLN A 361 -21.60 -6.92 -36.80
CA GLN A 361 -20.74 -5.96 -37.51
C GLN A 361 -21.44 -4.64 -37.82
N ASP A 362 -22.37 -4.21 -36.95
CA ASP A 362 -23.08 -2.95 -37.08
C ASP A 362 -22.28 -1.74 -36.54
N GLY A 363 -21.15 -1.99 -35.86
CA GLY A 363 -20.26 -0.99 -35.27
C GLY A 363 -20.45 -0.76 -33.76
N VAL A 364 -21.36 -1.49 -33.11
CA VAL A 364 -21.57 -1.49 -31.66
C VAL A 364 -21.18 -2.85 -31.10
N ILE A 365 -20.29 -2.87 -30.09
CA ILE A 365 -19.88 -4.14 -29.46
C ILE A 365 -21.07 -4.82 -28.77
N ASP A 366 -21.11 -6.15 -28.76
CA ASP A 366 -22.20 -6.98 -28.20
C ASP A 366 -22.56 -6.60 -26.75
N LEU A 367 -21.59 -6.07 -26.00
CA LEU A 367 -21.78 -5.61 -24.61
C LEU A 367 -22.66 -4.36 -24.48
N LEU A 368 -22.67 -3.51 -25.51
CA LEU A 368 -23.40 -2.24 -25.55
C LEU A 368 -24.60 -2.27 -26.51
N ASP A 369 -24.66 -3.29 -27.36
CA ASP A 369 -25.70 -3.51 -28.34
C ASP A 369 -27.00 -4.07 -27.70
N GLN A 370 -28.12 -3.44 -28.04
CA GLN A 370 -29.46 -3.82 -27.62
C GLN A 370 -30.18 -4.70 -28.65
N GLU A 371 -29.74 -4.69 -29.92
CA GLU A 371 -30.28 -5.48 -31.03
C GLU A 371 -29.20 -6.44 -31.56
N GLN A 372 -28.96 -7.53 -30.82
CA GLN A 372 -27.88 -8.52 -31.05
C GLN A 372 -27.77 -9.14 -32.47
N GLU A 373 -28.75 -8.90 -33.34
CA GLU A 373 -28.76 -9.39 -34.73
C GLU A 373 -29.32 -8.32 -35.67
N THR A 374 -28.58 -7.23 -35.84
CA THR A 374 -28.90 -6.20 -36.83
C THR A 374 -28.66 -6.72 -38.27
N PRO A 375 -29.60 -6.48 -39.22
CA PRO A 375 -29.38 -6.82 -40.62
C PRO A 375 -28.19 -6.07 -41.23
N ALA A 376 -27.35 -6.79 -41.97
CA ALA A 376 -26.12 -6.25 -42.56
C ALA A 376 -26.37 -4.97 -43.40
N GLY A 377 -25.79 -3.85 -42.93
CA GLY A 377 -25.85 -2.54 -43.60
C GLY A 377 -26.99 -1.61 -43.13
N ALA A 378 -27.80 -2.01 -42.14
CA ALA A 378 -28.76 -1.11 -41.52
C ALA A 378 -28.05 -0.03 -40.66
N PRO A 379 -28.46 1.25 -40.74
CA PRO A 379 -27.94 2.27 -39.85
C PRO A 379 -28.48 2.07 -38.43
N VAL A 380 -27.58 2.00 -37.45
CA VAL A 380 -27.92 1.85 -36.03
C VAL A 380 -27.57 3.09 -35.23
N ASP A 381 -28.24 3.27 -34.08
CA ASP A 381 -27.93 4.32 -33.13
C ASP A 381 -26.74 3.94 -32.21
N THR A 382 -26.39 4.80 -31.26
CA THR A 382 -25.28 4.54 -30.32
C THR A 382 -25.50 3.37 -29.35
N ARG A 383 -26.66 2.72 -29.41
CA ARG A 383 -27.07 1.57 -28.59
C ARG A 383 -27.26 0.31 -29.44
N GLY A 384 -26.93 0.34 -30.72
CA GLY A 384 -27.08 -0.79 -31.64
C GLY A 384 -28.51 -1.03 -32.09
N ILE A 385 -29.46 -0.12 -31.82
CA ILE A 385 -30.83 -0.26 -32.31
C ILE A 385 -30.91 0.32 -33.72
N THR A 386 -31.57 -0.39 -34.62
CA THR A 386 -31.89 0.11 -35.96
C THR A 386 -32.59 1.48 -35.91
N LEU A 387 -32.10 2.42 -36.71
CA LEU A 387 -32.57 3.81 -36.71
C LEU A 387 -33.98 3.92 -37.32
N ASP A 388 -34.88 4.64 -36.66
CA ASP A 388 -36.21 5.05 -37.12
C ASP A 388 -36.26 6.59 -36.99
N SER A 389 -36.06 7.27 -38.11
CA SER A 389 -35.78 8.71 -38.18
C SER A 389 -37.03 9.59 -38.03
N ASP A 390 -38.22 9.11 -38.41
CA ASP A 390 -39.49 9.84 -38.29
C ASP A 390 -40.44 9.27 -37.23
N ASN A 391 -40.02 8.17 -36.57
CA ASN A 391 -40.68 7.54 -35.44
C ASN A 391 -42.10 7.05 -35.79
N ASP A 392 -42.23 6.48 -36.99
CA ASP A 392 -43.46 5.89 -37.51
C ASP A 392 -43.60 4.38 -37.19
N GLY A 393 -42.54 3.76 -36.64
CA GLY A 393 -42.48 2.35 -36.27
C GLY A 393 -41.85 1.44 -37.34
N GLN A 394 -41.39 2.00 -38.47
CA GLN A 394 -40.65 1.32 -39.53
C GLN A 394 -39.18 1.78 -39.48
N ALA A 395 -38.23 0.85 -39.33
CA ALA A 395 -36.82 1.22 -39.35
C ALA A 395 -36.40 1.75 -40.73
N ASP A 396 -35.50 2.74 -40.77
CA ASP A 396 -35.06 3.48 -41.96
C ASP A 396 -34.61 2.59 -43.13
N TYR A 397 -34.07 1.39 -42.85
CA TYR A 397 -33.62 0.45 -43.89
C TYR A 397 -34.77 -0.30 -44.58
N LYS A 398 -35.96 -0.30 -43.99
CA LYS A 398 -37.21 -0.90 -44.51
C LYS A 398 -38.22 0.16 -44.95
N ASP A 399 -37.97 1.42 -44.63
CA ASP A 399 -38.83 2.54 -44.96
C ASP A 399 -38.49 3.14 -46.34
N GLU A 400 -39.50 3.30 -47.20
CA GLU A 400 -39.38 3.97 -48.50
C GLU A 400 -39.37 5.52 -48.36
N GLU A 401 -39.88 6.10 -47.27
CA GLU A 401 -39.84 7.53 -46.92
C GLU A 401 -39.28 7.81 -45.49
N PRO A 402 -37.97 7.58 -45.23
CA PRO A 402 -37.34 7.69 -43.88
C PRO A 402 -37.43 9.03 -43.15
N TYR A 403 -38.06 10.05 -43.74
CA TYR A 403 -38.13 11.41 -43.21
C TYR A 403 -39.53 12.01 -43.41
N SER A 404 -40.58 11.23 -43.15
CA SER A 404 -41.95 11.68 -43.31
C SER A 404 -42.39 12.66 -42.21
N ALA A 405 -43.48 13.38 -42.46
CA ALA A 405 -44.02 14.34 -41.49
C ALA A 405 -44.59 13.61 -40.26
N PRO A 406 -44.17 13.93 -39.01
CA PRO A 406 -44.61 13.21 -37.83
C PRO A 406 -46.12 13.31 -37.60
N GLY A 407 -46.78 12.18 -37.30
CA GLY A 407 -48.18 12.11 -36.86
C GLY A 407 -49.21 11.70 -37.91
N TYR A 408 -48.80 11.29 -39.11
CA TYR A 408 -49.69 10.70 -40.12
C TYR A 408 -49.64 9.16 -40.09
N PRO A 409 -50.75 8.47 -40.37
CA PRO A 409 -50.73 7.02 -40.48
C PRO A 409 -49.92 6.58 -41.71
N VAL A 410 -48.98 5.65 -41.51
CA VAL A 410 -48.11 5.11 -42.55
C VAL A 410 -48.66 3.77 -43.08
N ASN A 411 -48.35 3.42 -44.32
CA ASN A 411 -48.69 2.11 -44.88
C ASN A 411 -47.61 1.06 -44.56
N GLU A 412 -47.78 -0.21 -44.98
CA GLU A 412 -46.82 -1.31 -44.75
C GLU A 412 -45.42 -1.12 -45.39
N LYS A 413 -45.18 0.02 -46.06
CA LYS A 413 -43.93 0.38 -46.72
C LYS A 413 -43.29 1.67 -46.14
N GLY A 414 -43.83 2.20 -45.03
CA GLY A 414 -43.36 3.45 -44.39
C GLY A 414 -43.76 4.75 -45.09
N ILE A 415 -44.65 4.71 -46.09
CA ILE A 415 -45.08 5.92 -46.80
C ILE A 415 -46.20 6.62 -46.01
N ALA A 416 -46.00 7.89 -45.67
CA ALA A 416 -46.97 8.67 -44.90
C ALA A 416 -48.21 9.05 -45.71
N GLN A 417 -49.40 8.69 -45.19
CA GLN A 417 -50.67 9.06 -45.79
C GLN A 417 -51.05 10.50 -45.41
N ILE A 418 -50.38 11.45 -46.05
CA ILE A 418 -50.75 12.87 -45.97
C ILE A 418 -52.05 13.06 -46.75
N PRO A 419 -53.14 13.57 -46.13
CA PRO A 419 -54.36 13.87 -46.86
C PRO A 419 -54.06 14.95 -47.90
N VAL A 420 -54.12 14.57 -49.17
CA VAL A 420 -53.99 15.48 -50.31
C VAL A 420 -55.08 16.53 -50.19
N GLN A 421 -54.70 17.77 -49.88
CA GLN A 421 -55.66 18.88 -49.96
C GLN A 421 -56.16 18.99 -51.41
N PRO A 422 -57.46 19.26 -51.64
CA PRO A 422 -58.03 19.25 -52.97
C PRO A 422 -57.30 20.25 -53.87
N LYS A 423 -57.13 19.86 -55.16
CA LYS A 423 -56.50 20.69 -56.20
C LYS A 423 -57.00 22.14 -56.12
N ILE A 424 -56.07 23.07 -55.93
CA ILE A 424 -56.32 24.51 -56.04
C ILE A 424 -56.97 24.75 -57.41
N THR A 425 -58.20 25.27 -57.43
CA THR A 425 -58.92 25.60 -58.66
C THR A 425 -58.45 26.94 -59.22
N GLU A 426 -58.64 27.17 -60.51
CA GLU A 426 -58.23 28.40 -61.22
C GLU A 426 -58.76 29.69 -60.55
N ASP A 427 -59.94 29.61 -59.93
CA ASP A 427 -60.55 30.70 -59.16
C ASP A 427 -59.76 31.08 -57.89
N ASP A 428 -59.10 30.13 -57.23
CA ASP A 428 -58.28 30.40 -56.05
C ASP A 428 -56.94 31.06 -56.43
N VAL A 429 -56.42 30.75 -57.61
CA VAL A 429 -55.24 31.42 -58.16
C VAL A 429 -55.56 32.87 -58.49
N ASN A 430 -56.72 33.14 -59.11
CA ASN A 430 -57.18 34.49 -59.42
C ASN A 430 -57.39 35.33 -58.15
N ARG A 431 -57.97 34.74 -57.10
CA ARG A 431 -58.15 35.41 -55.79
C ARG A 431 -56.83 35.82 -55.12
N ILE A 432 -55.78 35.01 -55.24
CA ILE A 432 -54.45 35.30 -54.68
C ILE A 432 -53.73 36.38 -55.50
N VAL A 433 -53.94 36.43 -56.81
CA VAL A 433 -53.42 37.47 -57.71
C VAL A 433 -54.08 38.83 -57.41
N ASP A 434 -55.40 38.87 -57.25
CA ASP A 434 -56.12 40.11 -56.91
C ASP A 434 -55.75 40.66 -55.53
N GLN A 435 -55.54 39.78 -54.54
CA GLN A 435 -55.06 40.18 -53.20
C GLN A 435 -53.66 40.81 -53.25
N LYS A 436 -52.79 40.34 -54.14
CA LYS A 436 -51.44 40.91 -54.33
C LYS A 436 -51.46 42.19 -55.17
N MET A 437 -52.42 42.34 -56.09
CA MET A 437 -52.60 43.54 -56.91
C MET A 437 -53.31 44.68 -56.15
N GLY A 438 -54.13 44.38 -55.14
CA GLY A 438 -54.74 45.38 -54.25
C GLY A 438 -53.81 45.90 -53.12
N ALA A 439 -52.70 45.22 -52.85
CA ALA A 439 -51.71 45.63 -51.84
C ALA A 439 -50.71 46.69 -52.36
N ALA A 440 -50.78 47.05 -53.64
CA ALA A 440 -49.90 48.02 -54.29
C ALA A 440 -50.66 49.29 -54.73
N GLY A 441 -51.04 50.17 -53.79
CA GLY A 441 -51.41 51.55 -54.14
C GLY A 441 -52.19 52.39 -53.12
N ILE A 442 -51.49 53.39 -52.53
CA ILE A 442 -51.87 54.82 -52.44
C ILE A 442 -53.21 55.22 -51.74
N GLY A 443 -53.10 55.91 -50.57
CA GLY A 443 -54.02 56.97 -50.10
C GLY A 443 -54.84 56.75 -48.81
N GLY A 444 -54.64 57.55 -47.76
CA GLY A 444 -55.49 57.62 -46.53
C GLY A 444 -56.65 58.63 -46.61
N PRO A 445 -57.20 59.23 -45.52
CA PRO A 445 -57.30 58.85 -44.08
C PRO A 445 -58.72 59.06 -43.45
N GLY A 446 -58.99 58.59 -42.20
CA GLY A 446 -60.03 59.21 -41.33
C GLY A 446 -60.78 58.36 -40.26
N GLY A 447 -60.46 58.58 -38.97
CA GLY A 447 -61.41 59.05 -37.92
C GLY A 447 -62.41 58.13 -37.14
N SER A 448 -62.04 57.80 -35.89
CA SER A 448 -62.74 58.03 -34.58
C SER A 448 -64.01 57.26 -34.08
N GLY A 449 -63.89 56.76 -32.82
CA GLY A 449 -64.93 56.66 -31.75
C GLY A 449 -65.81 55.38 -31.71
N GLY A 450 -66.11 54.70 -30.60
CA GLY A 450 -65.88 54.87 -29.16
C GLY A 450 -66.86 53.97 -28.35
N SER A 451 -66.31 53.15 -27.43
CA SER A 451 -66.85 52.55 -26.18
C SER A 451 -68.22 51.82 -26.07
N GLY A 452 -68.20 50.62 -25.46
CA GLY A 452 -69.29 50.08 -24.61
C GLY A 452 -69.45 48.54 -24.57
N GLY A 453 -68.69 47.82 -23.72
CA GLY A 453 -68.89 46.38 -23.40
C GLY A 453 -70.04 46.11 -22.39
N PRO A 454 -70.25 44.88 -21.83
CA PRO A 454 -69.26 43.80 -21.65
C PRO A 454 -69.73 42.31 -21.81
N GLY A 455 -68.74 41.42 -21.98
CA GLY A 455 -68.75 39.97 -21.69
C GLY A 455 -69.12 39.08 -22.89
N GLY A 456 -68.24 38.33 -23.56
CA GLY A 456 -67.09 37.50 -23.14
C GLY A 456 -67.38 36.09 -23.70
N ASN A 457 -66.71 35.54 -24.70
CA ASN A 457 -65.27 35.33 -24.84
C ASN A 457 -64.82 35.54 -26.29
N ALA A 458 -63.70 36.27 -26.45
CA ALA A 458 -63.14 36.64 -27.73
C ALA A 458 -62.45 35.44 -28.40
N ALA A 459 -63.07 34.93 -29.47
CA ALA A 459 -62.36 34.34 -30.58
C ALA A 459 -61.72 35.48 -31.39
N GLY A 460 -60.39 35.55 -31.44
CA GLY A 460 -59.68 36.47 -32.34
C GLY A 460 -58.50 37.21 -31.71
N LYS A 461 -57.35 36.54 -31.62
CA LYS A 461 -56.10 36.98 -32.25
C LYS A 461 -55.18 35.77 -32.30
N ASN A 462 -54.89 35.33 -33.52
CA ASN A 462 -53.88 34.34 -33.82
C ASN A 462 -52.53 34.79 -33.25
N GLY A 463 -52.22 34.35 -32.03
CA GLY A 463 -50.87 34.30 -31.46
C GLY A 463 -50.16 33.02 -31.88
N CYS A 464 -50.37 32.58 -33.12
CA CYS A 464 -49.62 31.47 -33.67
C CYS A 464 -48.16 31.91 -33.81
N CYS A 465 -47.31 31.16 -33.11
CA CYS A 465 -45.86 31.21 -33.11
C CYS A 465 -45.24 32.30 -32.22
N ASN A 466 -45.20 32.06 -30.91
CA ASN A 466 -43.92 32.20 -30.21
C ASN A 466 -43.44 30.78 -29.89
N PRO A 467 -42.86 30.04 -30.85
CA PRO A 467 -42.23 28.78 -30.50
C PRO A 467 -41.00 29.18 -29.70
N ASP A 468 -40.85 28.68 -28.48
CA ASP A 468 -39.54 28.61 -27.85
C ASP A 468 -38.68 27.71 -28.75
N TRP A 469 -38.10 28.31 -29.80
CA TRP A 469 -37.24 27.60 -30.74
C TRP A 469 -36.10 27.01 -29.94
N PHE A 470 -35.97 25.69 -30.01
CA PHE A 470 -34.82 25.03 -29.40
C PHE A 470 -33.57 25.40 -30.20
N LEU A 471 -32.79 26.33 -29.66
CA LEU A 471 -31.51 26.73 -30.22
C LEU A 471 -30.39 26.07 -29.42
N PRO A 472 -29.60 25.16 -30.03
CA PRO A 472 -28.58 24.42 -29.30
C PRO A 472 -27.46 25.35 -28.80
N MET A 473 -26.98 25.10 -27.58
CA MET A 473 -25.85 25.82 -27.00
C MET A 473 -24.50 25.25 -27.50
N VAL A 474 -23.46 26.08 -27.51
CA VAL A 474 -22.09 25.69 -27.90
C VAL A 474 -21.13 25.80 -26.74
N HIS A 475 -20.14 24.90 -26.65
CA HIS A 475 -19.18 24.87 -25.54
C HIS A 475 -17.75 25.17 -25.97
N PHE A 476 -16.92 25.63 -25.02
CA PHE A 476 -15.57 26.11 -25.27
C PHE A 476 -14.51 25.39 -24.42
N ASN A 477 -13.30 25.35 -24.97
CA ASN A 477 -12.12 24.93 -24.23
C ASN A 477 -11.79 25.88 -23.07
N LEU A 478 -10.96 25.38 -22.16
CA LEU A 478 -10.43 26.17 -21.06
C LEU A 478 -9.70 27.41 -21.61
N ASP A 479 -10.18 28.58 -21.20
CA ASP A 479 -9.57 29.87 -21.51
C ASP A 479 -9.36 30.08 -23.03
N GLU A 480 -10.37 29.72 -23.82
CA GLU A 480 -10.38 29.92 -25.28
C GLU A 480 -11.77 30.40 -25.74
N TYR A 481 -11.81 31.20 -26.82
CA TYR A 481 -13.03 31.62 -27.52
C TYR A 481 -13.20 31.07 -28.95
N CYS A 482 -12.26 30.28 -29.46
CA CYS A 482 -12.44 29.61 -30.75
C CYS A 482 -13.58 28.59 -30.69
N VAL A 483 -14.51 28.67 -31.64
CA VAL A 483 -15.55 27.64 -31.85
C VAL A 483 -14.89 26.37 -32.38
N LYS A 484 -15.20 25.22 -31.77
CA LYS A 484 -14.67 23.92 -32.22
C LYS A 484 -15.43 23.42 -33.45
N PRO A 485 -14.79 22.66 -34.36
CA PRO A 485 -15.45 22.05 -35.51
C PRO A 485 -16.66 21.18 -35.17
N GLN A 486 -16.61 20.45 -34.05
CA GLN A 486 -17.72 19.64 -33.56
C GLN A 486 -19.00 20.43 -33.24
N TYR A 487 -18.89 21.76 -33.08
CA TYR A 487 -20.03 22.65 -32.79
C TYR A 487 -20.62 23.31 -34.04
N TYR A 488 -20.08 23.02 -35.23
CA TYR A 488 -20.54 23.63 -36.48
C TYR A 488 -21.93 23.14 -36.89
N THR A 489 -22.30 21.90 -36.56
CA THR A 489 -23.65 21.37 -36.84
C THR A 489 -24.72 22.05 -35.97
N GLN A 490 -24.41 22.36 -34.71
CA GLN A 490 -25.30 23.11 -33.83
C GLN A 490 -25.47 24.56 -34.32
N LEU A 491 -24.38 25.22 -34.73
CA LEU A 491 -24.46 26.55 -35.32
C LEU A 491 -25.20 26.54 -36.67
N HIS A 492 -25.05 25.48 -37.46
CA HIS A 492 -25.83 25.27 -38.68
C HIS A 492 -27.34 25.23 -38.38
N HIS A 493 -27.75 24.49 -37.34
CA HIS A 493 -29.15 24.45 -36.91
C HIS A 493 -29.67 25.84 -36.53
N VAL A 494 -28.91 26.60 -35.72
CA VAL A 494 -29.27 28.00 -35.37
C VAL A 494 -29.42 28.85 -36.64
N ALA A 495 -28.50 28.71 -37.60
CA ALA A 495 -28.56 29.44 -38.87
C ALA A 495 -29.79 29.08 -39.70
N THR A 496 -30.12 27.79 -39.84
CA THR A 496 -31.29 27.31 -40.59
C THR A 496 -32.60 27.85 -40.02
N VAL A 497 -32.73 27.90 -38.69
CA VAL A 497 -33.90 28.50 -38.02
C VAL A 497 -33.98 30.00 -38.31
N MET A 498 -32.87 30.72 -38.26
CA MET A 498 -32.84 32.16 -38.56
C MET A 498 -33.08 32.48 -40.04
N LEU A 499 -32.62 31.64 -40.96
CA LEU A 499 -32.84 31.80 -42.40
C LEU A 499 -34.29 31.50 -42.81
N SER A 500 -34.93 30.51 -42.18
CA SER A 500 -36.34 30.19 -42.40
C SER A 500 -37.30 31.23 -41.81
N HIS A 501 -36.86 32.03 -40.83
CA HIS A 501 -37.68 33.04 -40.17
C HIS A 501 -37.00 34.42 -40.20
N PRO A 502 -37.20 35.23 -41.25
CA PRO A 502 -36.49 36.51 -41.44
C PRO A 502 -36.67 37.53 -40.30
N ASP A 503 -37.82 37.52 -39.61
CA ASP A 503 -38.14 38.46 -38.53
C ASP A 503 -37.56 38.04 -37.16
N LEU A 504 -37.01 36.83 -37.05
CA LEU A 504 -36.51 36.30 -35.77
C LEU A 504 -35.21 37.01 -35.35
N LYS A 505 -35.19 37.55 -34.11
CA LYS A 505 -33.97 38.04 -33.46
C LYS A 505 -33.50 37.04 -32.40
N VAL A 506 -32.19 36.81 -32.34
CA VAL A 506 -31.58 35.80 -31.44
C VAL A 506 -30.57 36.47 -30.50
N THR A 507 -30.68 36.18 -29.21
CA THR A 507 -29.71 36.58 -28.19
C THR A 507 -28.66 35.48 -28.03
N ALA A 508 -27.38 35.85 -28.11
CA ALA A 508 -26.24 34.97 -27.80
C ALA A 508 -25.62 35.39 -26.45
N PHE A 509 -25.79 34.55 -25.43
CA PHE A 509 -25.35 34.84 -24.07
C PHE A 509 -24.14 34.00 -23.67
N GLY A 510 -22.99 34.65 -23.45
CA GLY A 510 -21.74 33.99 -23.11
C GLY A 510 -21.53 33.76 -21.61
N HIS A 511 -21.00 32.58 -21.26
CA HIS A 511 -20.68 32.18 -19.89
C HIS A 511 -19.26 31.59 -19.76
N THR A 512 -18.72 31.64 -18.54
CA THR A 512 -17.42 31.07 -18.16
C THR A 512 -17.51 30.19 -16.93
N ASP A 513 -16.42 29.46 -16.64
CA ASP A 513 -16.27 28.78 -15.34
C ASP A 513 -15.74 29.73 -14.26
N VAL A 514 -15.79 29.28 -13.00
CA VAL A 514 -15.60 30.10 -11.80
C VAL A 514 -14.13 30.30 -11.38
N ARG A 515 -13.17 30.00 -12.27
CA ARG A 515 -11.75 29.88 -11.89
C ARG A 515 -10.95 31.17 -11.98
N ASN A 516 -11.41 32.16 -12.74
CA ASN A 516 -10.71 33.43 -12.98
C ASN A 516 -11.54 34.59 -12.46
N SER A 517 -10.92 35.78 -12.34
CA SER A 517 -11.64 36.96 -11.88
C SER A 517 -12.82 37.32 -12.79
N ASN A 518 -13.90 37.82 -12.20
CA ASN A 518 -15.09 38.22 -12.96
C ASN A 518 -14.79 39.22 -14.09
N GLY A 519 -13.84 40.15 -13.89
CA GLY A 519 -13.41 41.08 -14.95
C GLY A 519 -12.79 40.37 -16.16
N TYR A 520 -11.92 39.38 -15.95
CA TYR A 520 -11.36 38.56 -17.03
C TYR A 520 -12.43 37.70 -17.70
N ASN A 521 -13.29 37.09 -16.89
CA ASN A 521 -14.37 36.20 -17.32
C ASN A 521 -15.46 36.94 -18.11
N ASN A 522 -15.73 38.20 -17.82
CA ASN A 522 -16.62 39.06 -18.61
C ASN A 522 -16.07 39.30 -20.02
N VAL A 523 -14.77 39.62 -20.14
CA VAL A 523 -14.14 39.77 -21.47
C VAL A 523 -14.14 38.45 -22.23
N LEU A 524 -13.86 37.33 -21.56
CA LEU A 524 -13.85 36.01 -22.19
C LEU A 524 -15.24 35.56 -22.67
N SER A 525 -16.27 35.75 -21.85
CA SER A 525 -17.65 35.42 -22.23
C SER A 525 -18.15 36.31 -23.39
N TYR A 526 -17.81 37.61 -23.37
CA TYR A 526 -18.04 38.51 -24.49
C TYR A 526 -17.38 38.00 -25.78
N ASN A 527 -16.08 37.65 -25.72
CA ASN A 527 -15.34 37.14 -26.88
C ASN A 527 -15.93 35.83 -27.44
N ARG A 528 -16.46 34.94 -26.59
CA ARG A 528 -17.13 33.70 -27.01
C ARG A 528 -18.45 33.95 -27.74
N ALA A 529 -19.29 34.82 -27.18
CA ALA A 529 -20.55 35.20 -27.82
C ALA A 529 -20.28 35.88 -29.17
N LYS A 530 -19.31 36.81 -29.19
CA LYS A 530 -18.84 37.49 -30.41
C LYS A 530 -18.36 36.50 -31.47
N ALA A 531 -17.47 35.57 -31.13
CA ALA A 531 -16.93 34.59 -32.07
C ALA A 531 -18.01 33.66 -32.65
N SER A 532 -19.04 33.33 -31.84
CA SER A 532 -20.16 32.50 -32.30
C SER A 532 -21.07 33.28 -33.26
N ILE A 533 -21.34 34.55 -32.99
CA ILE A 533 -22.08 35.44 -33.90
C ILE A 533 -21.30 35.66 -35.19
N GLU A 534 -20.00 35.98 -35.11
CA GLU A 534 -19.16 36.19 -36.29
C GLU A 534 -19.12 34.94 -37.18
N TYR A 535 -19.05 33.75 -36.58
CA TYR A 535 -19.15 32.51 -37.35
C TYR A 535 -20.48 32.40 -38.11
N LEU A 536 -21.61 32.75 -37.49
CA LEU A 536 -22.93 32.72 -38.13
C LEU A 536 -23.07 33.77 -39.23
N VAL A 537 -22.58 34.99 -38.98
CA VAL A 537 -22.60 36.09 -39.96
C VAL A 537 -21.73 35.75 -41.17
N SER A 538 -20.49 35.30 -40.95
CA SER A 538 -19.53 35.06 -42.04
C SER A 538 -19.83 33.82 -42.87
N ASN A 539 -20.34 32.74 -42.28
CA ASN A 539 -20.56 31.48 -43.01
C ASN A 539 -22.00 31.33 -43.55
N TYR A 540 -23.00 31.94 -42.92
CA TYR A 540 -24.41 31.81 -43.29
C TYR A 540 -25.05 33.11 -43.78
N ASN A 541 -24.27 34.20 -43.88
CA ASN A 541 -24.71 35.50 -44.39
C ASN A 541 -25.93 36.08 -43.65
N ILE A 542 -26.04 35.83 -42.34
CA ILE A 542 -27.10 36.37 -41.49
C ILE A 542 -26.72 37.81 -41.09
N PRO A 543 -27.60 38.82 -41.26
CA PRO A 543 -27.29 40.19 -40.88
C PRO A 543 -26.98 40.34 -39.39
N ARG A 544 -25.92 41.09 -39.05
CA ARG A 544 -25.48 41.26 -37.65
C ARG A 544 -26.54 41.91 -36.76
N GLU A 545 -27.42 42.76 -37.31
CA GLU A 545 -28.52 43.38 -36.56
C GLU A 545 -29.57 42.39 -36.02
N ARG A 546 -29.54 41.13 -36.48
CA ARG A 546 -30.44 40.07 -35.99
C ARG A 546 -29.94 39.38 -34.72
N PHE A 547 -28.76 39.75 -34.24
CA PHE A 547 -28.16 39.20 -33.03
C PHE A 547 -28.09 40.24 -31.91
N VAL A 548 -28.37 39.80 -30.69
CA VAL A 548 -28.12 40.55 -29.46
C VAL A 548 -27.01 39.85 -28.69
N LEU A 549 -25.88 40.52 -28.44
CA LEU A 549 -24.76 39.93 -27.72
C LEU A 549 -24.86 40.28 -26.24
N MET A 550 -24.87 39.27 -25.37
CA MET A 550 -24.80 39.45 -23.92
C MET A 550 -23.64 38.64 -23.34
N TYR A 551 -23.09 39.08 -22.21
CA TYR A 551 -22.05 38.36 -21.47
C TYR A 551 -22.38 38.30 -19.97
N GLY A 552 -22.15 37.14 -19.34
CA GLY A 552 -22.49 36.90 -17.94
C GLY A 552 -21.32 36.45 -17.07
N GLY A 553 -20.12 36.32 -17.65
CA GLY A 553 -18.93 35.83 -16.94
C GLY A 553 -19.23 34.55 -16.16
N GLU A 554 -18.93 34.58 -14.87
CA GLU A 554 -19.16 33.46 -13.94
C GLU A 554 -20.46 33.60 -13.10
N GLN A 555 -21.35 34.54 -13.44
CA GLN A 555 -22.50 34.91 -12.60
C GLN A 555 -23.63 33.86 -12.60
N SER A 556 -23.69 32.97 -13.60
CA SER A 556 -24.74 31.95 -13.73
C SER A 556 -24.18 30.55 -14.09
N PRO A 557 -23.38 29.94 -13.20
CA PRO A 557 -22.86 28.59 -13.42
C PRO A 557 -23.95 27.54 -13.14
N PHE A 558 -24.01 26.47 -13.94
CA PHE A 558 -24.86 25.32 -13.66
C PHE A 558 -24.41 24.54 -12.42
N GLY A 559 -23.15 24.69 -12.04
CA GLY A 559 -22.60 24.19 -10.78
C GLY A 559 -21.19 24.71 -10.55
N LYS A 560 -20.75 24.82 -9.30
CA LYS A 560 -19.44 25.38 -8.95
C LYS A 560 -18.31 24.35 -8.88
N ASP A 561 -18.65 23.06 -8.91
CA ASP A 561 -17.69 21.96 -8.82
C ASP A 561 -16.84 21.81 -10.09
N ALA A 562 -15.68 21.18 -9.93
CA ALA A 562 -14.73 20.98 -11.03
C ALA A 562 -15.29 20.16 -12.20
N SER A 563 -16.22 19.24 -11.93
CA SER A 563 -16.96 18.46 -12.95
C SER A 563 -17.80 19.35 -13.86
N ASN A 564 -18.29 20.48 -13.35
CA ASN A 564 -19.20 21.38 -14.05
C ASN A 564 -18.47 22.50 -14.82
N HIS A 565 -17.14 22.59 -14.70
CA HIS A 565 -16.38 23.61 -15.42
C HIS A 565 -16.56 23.53 -16.94
N TYR A 566 -16.69 22.32 -17.51
CA TYR A 566 -16.88 22.19 -18.97
C TYR A 566 -18.23 22.74 -19.42
N ILE A 567 -19.32 22.35 -18.75
CA ILE A 567 -20.67 22.81 -19.07
C ILE A 567 -20.88 24.31 -18.79
N ASN A 568 -20.09 24.91 -17.89
CA ASN A 568 -20.15 26.34 -17.63
C ASN A 568 -19.52 27.21 -18.74
N ARG A 569 -18.58 26.65 -19.51
CA ARG A 569 -17.93 27.36 -20.62
C ARG A 569 -18.77 27.23 -21.88
N ARG A 570 -19.83 28.02 -21.98
CA ARG A 570 -20.83 27.91 -23.05
C ARG A 570 -21.30 29.26 -23.60
N VAL A 571 -21.94 29.23 -24.76
CA VAL A 571 -22.79 30.29 -25.29
C VAL A 571 -24.18 29.71 -25.50
N GLU A 572 -25.17 30.34 -24.89
CA GLU A 572 -26.59 30.00 -25.03
C GLU A 572 -27.21 30.86 -26.12
N PHE A 573 -28.03 30.25 -26.97
CA PHE A 573 -28.84 30.95 -27.96
C PHE A 573 -30.30 30.88 -27.55
N ARG A 574 -31.00 32.00 -27.65
CA ARG A 574 -32.45 32.07 -27.38
C ARG A 574 -33.10 33.15 -28.23
N VAL A 575 -34.42 33.07 -28.40
CA VAL A 575 -35.19 34.15 -29.01
C VAL A 575 -35.04 35.43 -28.16
N SER A 576 -34.75 36.54 -28.82
CA SER A 576 -34.48 37.83 -28.15
C SER A 576 -35.71 38.31 -27.41
N LYS A 577 -35.54 38.65 -26.13
CA LYS A 577 -36.59 39.26 -25.32
C LYS A 577 -36.53 40.79 -25.40
N PRO A 578 -37.63 41.53 -25.12
CA PRO A 578 -37.63 42.99 -25.12
C PRO A 578 -36.61 43.62 -24.16
N GLU A 579 -36.23 42.93 -23.10
CA GLU A 579 -35.23 43.34 -22.11
C GLU A 579 -33.77 43.04 -22.49
N ASP A 580 -33.55 42.21 -23.52
CA ASP A 580 -32.19 41.88 -23.97
C ASP A 580 -31.58 43.09 -24.70
N THR A 581 -30.36 43.47 -24.32
CA THR A 581 -29.65 44.62 -24.90
C THR A 581 -28.29 44.18 -25.43
N ASP A 582 -27.88 44.76 -26.57
CA ASP A 582 -26.58 44.44 -27.17
C ASP A 582 -25.47 45.09 -26.33
N MET A 583 -24.74 44.27 -25.58
CA MET A 583 -23.76 44.72 -24.60
C MET A 583 -22.44 45.09 -25.29
N ALA A 584 -21.91 46.27 -24.98
CA ALA A 584 -20.59 46.67 -25.41
C ALA A 584 -19.50 45.80 -24.77
N ARG A 585 -18.30 45.82 -25.35
CA ARG A 585 -17.15 45.08 -24.81
C ARG A 585 -16.84 45.55 -23.37
N PRO A 586 -16.78 44.64 -22.37
CA PRO A 586 -16.44 45.00 -21.00
C PRO A 586 -14.98 45.46 -20.85
N GLU A 587 -14.72 46.31 -19.86
CA GLU A 587 -13.36 46.75 -19.50
C GLU A 587 -12.56 45.59 -18.89
N GLY A 588 -11.38 45.31 -19.43
CA GLY A 588 -10.49 44.28 -18.92
C GLY A 588 -9.39 43.88 -19.91
N PRO A 589 -8.38 43.10 -19.45
CA PRO A 589 -7.33 42.58 -20.31
C PRO A 589 -7.88 41.63 -21.37
N GLU A 590 -7.18 41.48 -22.50
CA GLU A 590 -7.55 40.51 -23.53
C GLU A 590 -7.58 39.08 -22.98
N ALA A 591 -8.64 38.34 -23.30
CA ALA A 591 -8.93 37.04 -22.71
C ALA A 591 -9.18 35.94 -23.75
N GLY A 592 -8.58 34.78 -23.52
CA GLY A 592 -8.85 33.54 -24.24
C GLY A 592 -8.48 33.45 -25.73
N ASP A 593 -7.47 34.18 -26.19
CA ASP A 593 -6.99 34.11 -27.58
C ASP A 593 -6.38 32.73 -27.91
N CYS A 594 -7.16 31.93 -28.64
CA CYS A 594 -6.79 30.61 -29.14
C CYS A 594 -5.69 30.64 -30.22
N HIS A 595 -5.55 31.72 -30.98
CA HIS A 595 -4.53 31.86 -32.01
C HIS A 595 -3.14 32.06 -31.40
N LYS A 596 -3.04 32.84 -30.32
CA LYS A 596 -1.79 33.00 -29.54
C LYS A 596 -1.35 31.71 -28.84
N LYS A 597 -2.28 30.89 -28.35
CA LYS A 597 -1.95 29.61 -27.70
C LYS A 597 -1.39 28.57 -28.66
N ARG A 598 -1.88 28.52 -29.91
CA ARG A 598 -1.37 27.61 -30.95
C ARG A 598 0.08 27.93 -31.35
N MET A 599 0.43 29.21 -31.49
CA MET A 599 1.81 29.66 -31.78
C MET A 599 2.83 29.23 -30.69
N ARG A 600 2.41 29.15 -29.43
CA ARG A 600 3.25 28.72 -28.30
C ARG A 600 3.55 27.21 -28.30
N LYS A 601 2.69 26.40 -28.93
CA LYS A 601 2.84 24.93 -29.02
C LYS A 601 3.76 24.49 -30.16
N THR A 602 3.84 25.26 -31.25
CA THR A 602 4.72 24.96 -32.40
C THR A 602 6.17 25.44 -32.21
N GLY A 603 6.46 26.30 -31.22
CA GLY A 603 7.80 26.83 -30.94
C GLY A 603 8.72 25.98 -30.04
N LYS A 604 8.40 24.70 -29.77
CA LYS A 604 9.27 23.79 -29.00
C LYS A 604 9.41 22.43 -29.69
N VAL A 605 10.11 22.42 -30.82
CA VAL A 605 10.82 21.22 -31.26
C VAL A 605 12.27 21.39 -30.79
N LYS A 606 12.60 20.76 -29.66
CA LYS A 606 14.01 20.50 -29.30
C LYS A 606 14.48 19.40 -30.25
N THR A 607 15.36 19.72 -31.17
CA THR A 607 16.19 18.71 -31.83
C THR A 607 17.10 18.12 -30.76
N ASP A 608 16.92 16.83 -30.48
CA ASP A 608 17.83 16.03 -29.68
C ASP A 608 19.11 15.91 -30.49
N ASN A 609 20.17 16.61 -30.08
CA ASN A 609 21.51 16.37 -30.60
C ASN A 609 22.01 15.06 -29.98
N GLY A 610 21.59 13.96 -30.61
CA GLY A 610 22.24 12.67 -30.48
C GLY A 610 23.69 12.78 -30.95
N THR A 611 24.56 12.16 -30.16
CA THR A 611 26.01 12.08 -30.28
C THR A 611 26.47 11.59 -31.66
N ASP A 612 27.30 12.39 -32.34
CA ASP A 612 28.11 12.00 -33.50
C ASP A 612 29.33 11.18 -33.04
N GLU A 613 29.10 9.94 -32.64
CA GLU A 613 30.11 8.88 -32.67
C GLU A 613 29.40 7.58 -33.06
N ASP A 614 29.28 7.32 -34.35
CA ASP A 614 29.66 6.02 -34.90
C ASP A 614 29.68 6.05 -36.43
N LYS A 615 30.89 6.18 -36.95
CA LYS A 615 31.21 5.82 -38.33
C LYS A 615 31.39 4.30 -38.41
N LYS A 616 30.87 3.72 -39.49
CA LYS A 616 31.36 2.55 -40.27
C LYS A 616 30.60 1.23 -40.17
N SER A 617 30.54 0.65 -41.37
CA SER A 617 30.11 -0.70 -41.79
C SER A 617 28.59 -0.86 -41.80
N GLY A 618 27.93 -1.14 -42.93
CA GLY A 618 28.40 -1.84 -44.13
C GLY A 618 27.82 -3.24 -44.11
N TYR A 619 26.58 -3.38 -44.58
CA TYR A 619 26.03 -4.39 -45.49
C TYR A 619 24.55 -4.09 -45.73
#